data_AF-A0A9R1PAM9-F1
#
_entry.id   AF-A0A9R1PAM9-F1
#
_cell.length_a   1.000
_cell.length_b   1.000
_cell.length_c   1.000
_cell.angle_alpha   90.00
_cell.angle_beta   90.00
_cell.angle_gamma   90.00
#
_symmetry.space_group_name_H-M   'P 1'
#
loop_
_entity.id
_entity.type
_entity.pdbx_description
1 polymer ?
#
loop_
_entity_poly.entity_id
_entity_poly.type
_entity_poly.pdbx_seq_one_letter_code
_entity_poly.pdbx_strand_id
1 'polypeptide(L)'
;MMLDVAFCHWAFICTILFTGMILVSLTTIRYTSSSGERRIRVHTAAAPVVTDLGEMYRQADTGAIVSVLARTAVENSLSDKLDSVRQQLQLKLVKSLKEYRNLYVVQHRIGGRLIYPESLRYLPLYILALCKSLAVRGGYADVSLDERCAAGFSMMILPARRLLNFIYPSLYRLDEVLTVEPDMIDGALKRLPLTLQCLDTAGLYLLDDGFTFLVWLGRMLQPELMNDILGVSLSNFPDLSKIQLRECDNNHSRNFMAVLRALRERDSSCYQLPRVVRQGEQPREGFLLLSNLVEDQMAGTSSYMDWILQIHRQTQSS
;
A
#
# COMPACT_ATOMS: atom_id res chain seq x y z
N MET A 1 15.13 -12.77 -17.57
CA MET A 1 14.00 -12.56 -16.66
C MET A 1 14.58 -12.12 -15.31
N MET A 2 14.62 -10.82 -15.03
CA MET A 2 14.99 -10.35 -13.69
C MET A 2 13.83 -10.75 -12.77
N LEU A 3 14.10 -11.63 -11.81
CA LEU A 3 13.17 -11.88 -10.72
C LEU A 3 13.26 -10.66 -9.79
N ASP A 4 12.26 -9.79 -9.82
CA ASP A 4 12.13 -8.65 -8.90
C ASP A 4 11.74 -9.16 -7.51
N VAL A 5 12.67 -9.86 -6.87
CA VAL A 5 12.53 -10.43 -5.53
C VAL A 5 13.35 -9.61 -4.56
N ALA A 6 12.72 -9.21 -3.45
CA ALA A 6 13.38 -8.53 -2.35
C ALA A 6 13.45 -9.42 -1.11
N PHE A 7 14.57 -9.30 -0.41
CA PHE A 7 14.88 -9.99 0.83
C PHE A 7 14.94 -8.99 1.99
N CYS A 8 14.64 -9.47 3.19
CA CYS A 8 14.70 -8.69 4.42
C CYS A 8 15.47 -9.47 5.48
N HIS A 9 16.31 -8.77 6.26
CA HIS A 9 17.12 -9.40 7.30
C HIS A 9 17.03 -8.57 8.58
N TRP A 10 16.82 -9.25 9.71
CA TRP A 10 16.96 -8.65 11.03
C TRP A 10 18.44 -8.53 11.39
N ALA A 11 18.85 -7.34 11.83
CA ALA A 11 20.18 -7.11 12.39
C ALA A 11 20.07 -6.91 13.90
N PHE A 12 20.94 -7.59 14.64
CA PHE A 12 21.07 -7.44 16.10
C PHE A 12 22.43 -6.83 16.42
N ILE A 13 22.42 -5.77 17.23
CA ILE A 13 23.64 -5.11 17.72
C ILE A 13 23.97 -5.72 19.09
N CYS A 14 24.96 -6.61 19.13
CA CYS A 14 25.38 -7.31 20.35
C CYS A 14 26.48 -6.57 21.13
N THR A 15 27.00 -5.46 20.61
CA THR A 15 28.10 -4.69 21.22
C THR A 15 27.79 -3.21 21.16
N ILE A 16 28.22 -2.46 22.17
CA ILE A 16 28.02 -1.01 22.24
C ILE A 16 28.79 -0.35 21.09
N LEU A 17 28.09 0.49 20.34
CA LEU A 17 28.67 1.34 19.29
C LEU A 17 28.83 2.75 19.84
N PHE A 18 29.95 3.40 19.52
CA PHE A 18 30.26 4.75 19.99
C PHE A 18 29.86 5.82 18.97
N THR A 19 29.55 7.02 19.47
CA THR A 19 29.24 8.18 18.64
C THR A 19 30.41 8.50 17.71
N GLY A 20 30.12 8.75 16.42
CA GLY A 20 31.13 8.99 15.39
C GLY A 20 31.59 7.71 14.66
N MET A 21 31.16 6.53 15.11
CA MET A 21 31.30 5.31 14.32
C MET A 21 30.30 5.29 13.15
N ILE A 22 30.69 4.65 12.06
CA ILE A 22 29.82 4.35 10.92
C ILE A 22 29.63 2.83 10.89
N LEU A 23 28.39 2.39 10.96
CA LEU A 23 28.05 0.99 10.76
C LEU A 23 28.03 0.73 9.25
N VAL A 24 28.84 -0.23 8.79
CA VAL A 24 28.87 -0.65 7.38
C VAL A 24 28.33 -2.07 7.28
N SER A 25 27.28 -2.24 6.46
CA SER A 25 26.75 -3.55 6.08
C SER A 25 27.14 -3.87 4.64
N LEU A 26 27.68 -5.08 4.45
CA LEU A 26 28.08 -5.61 3.14
C LEU A 26 27.20 -6.80 2.80
N THR A 27 26.49 -6.72 1.69
CA THR A 27 25.75 -7.86 1.12
C THR A 27 26.45 -8.33 -0.14
N THR A 28 26.90 -9.58 -0.14
CA THR A 28 27.63 -10.18 -1.25
C THR A 28 26.78 -11.27 -1.90
N ILE A 29 26.50 -11.12 -3.19
CA ILE A 29 25.72 -12.07 -4.00
C ILE A 29 26.65 -12.67 -5.04
N ARG A 30 26.84 -13.99 -4.97
CA ARG A 30 27.59 -14.75 -5.97
C ARG A 30 26.60 -15.47 -6.88
N TYR A 31 26.71 -15.25 -8.19
CA TYR A 31 25.79 -15.85 -9.16
C TYR A 31 26.49 -16.11 -10.50
N THR A 32 25.88 -16.95 -11.32
CA THR A 32 26.28 -17.16 -12.71
C THR A 32 25.36 -16.33 -13.60
N SER A 33 25.91 -15.49 -14.46
CA SER A 33 25.14 -14.68 -15.41
C SER A 33 24.47 -15.56 -16.47
N SER A 34 23.51 -14.99 -17.20
CA SER A 34 22.93 -15.64 -18.39
C SER A 34 23.95 -15.85 -19.52
N SER A 35 25.09 -15.16 -19.48
CA SER A 35 26.22 -15.40 -20.39
C SER A 35 27.17 -16.51 -19.92
N GLY A 36 26.89 -17.16 -18.79
CA GLY A 36 27.72 -18.24 -18.23
C GLY A 36 28.91 -17.76 -17.38
N GLU A 37 29.03 -16.46 -17.11
CA GLU A 37 30.12 -15.92 -16.30
C GLU A 37 29.80 -16.00 -14.81
N ARG A 38 30.77 -16.43 -14.00
CA ARG A 38 30.67 -16.32 -12.55
C ARG A 38 30.94 -14.88 -12.13
N ARG A 39 29.95 -14.22 -11.55
CA ARG A 39 30.03 -12.82 -11.09
C ARG A 39 29.77 -12.74 -9.58
N ILE A 40 30.35 -11.71 -8.98
CA ILE A 40 30.09 -11.32 -7.59
C ILE A 40 29.57 -9.89 -7.64
N ARG A 41 28.41 -9.65 -7.01
CA ARG A 41 27.84 -8.33 -6.80
C ARG A 41 27.91 -8.01 -5.32
N VAL A 42 28.46 -6.84 -4.98
CA VAL A 42 28.58 -6.37 -3.60
C VAL A 42 27.76 -5.10 -3.45
N HIS A 43 26.87 -5.09 -2.48
CA HIS A 43 26.14 -3.90 -2.04
C HIS A 43 26.72 -3.45 -0.71
N THR A 44 27.14 -2.18 -0.63
CA THR A 44 27.69 -1.56 0.58
C THR A 44 26.72 -0.50 1.06
N ALA A 45 26.20 -0.66 2.28
CA ALA A 45 25.36 0.32 2.94
C ALA A 45 26.08 0.82 4.19
N ALA A 46 26.10 2.14 4.39
CA ALA A 46 26.72 2.77 5.55
C ALA A 46 25.67 3.60 6.29
N ALA A 47 25.61 3.49 7.61
CA ALA A 47 24.70 4.23 8.46
C ALA A 47 25.46 4.87 9.64
N PRO A 48 25.22 6.16 9.95
CA PRO A 48 25.84 6.82 11.10
C PRO A 48 25.27 6.26 12.41
N VAL A 49 26.13 6.11 13.42
CA VAL A 49 25.70 5.74 14.78
C VAL A 49 25.34 7.00 15.57
N VAL A 50 24.11 7.03 16.09
CA VAL A 50 23.58 8.13 16.91
C VAL A 50 23.35 7.66 18.34
N THR A 51 23.57 8.53 19.32
CA THR A 51 23.30 8.27 20.75
C THR A 51 21.98 8.86 21.23
N ASP A 52 21.41 9.81 20.49
CA ASP A 52 20.11 10.40 20.79
C ASP A 52 18.98 9.61 20.13
N LEU A 53 18.00 9.17 20.93
CA LEU A 53 16.81 8.50 20.42
C LEU A 53 15.99 9.42 19.51
N GLY A 54 15.95 10.73 19.80
CA GLY A 54 15.26 11.71 18.97
C GLY A 54 15.78 11.74 17.54
N GLU A 55 17.10 11.71 17.37
CA GLU A 55 17.77 11.61 16.07
C GLU A 55 17.49 10.29 15.36
N MET A 56 17.50 9.17 16.10
CA MET A 56 17.13 7.87 15.54
C MET A 56 15.71 7.88 14.97
N TYR A 57 14.75 8.46 15.68
CA TYR A 57 13.38 8.61 15.18
C TYR A 57 13.32 9.46 13.91
N ARG A 58 14.08 10.56 13.81
CA ARG A 58 14.11 11.41 12.61
C ARG A 58 14.58 10.66 11.36
N GLN A 59 15.50 9.71 11.52
CA GLN A 59 16.07 8.91 10.43
C GLN A 59 15.32 7.60 10.15
N ALA A 60 14.23 7.32 10.88
CA ALA A 60 13.49 6.08 10.74
C ALA A 60 12.76 6.00 9.39
N ASP A 61 13.05 4.97 8.60
CA ASP A 61 12.40 4.71 7.31
C ASP A 61 11.10 3.91 7.51
N THR A 62 9.96 4.58 7.31
CA THR A 62 8.62 3.95 7.38
C THR A 62 8.50 2.78 6.40
N GLY A 63 9.02 2.89 5.19
CA GLY A 63 8.92 1.86 4.17
C GLY A 63 9.66 0.59 4.53
N ALA A 64 10.88 0.73 5.06
CA ALA A 64 11.66 -0.39 5.56
C ALA A 64 10.97 -1.06 6.77
N ILE A 65 10.48 -0.27 7.73
CA ILE A 65 9.77 -0.79 8.92
C ILE A 65 8.52 -1.57 8.50
N VAL A 66 7.68 -1.02 7.64
CA VAL A 66 6.46 -1.70 7.17
C VAL A 66 6.82 -2.97 6.40
N SER A 67 7.87 -2.96 5.60
CA SER A 67 8.31 -4.16 4.87
C SER A 67 8.71 -5.30 5.79
N VAL A 68 9.49 -4.99 6.83
CA VAL A 68 9.88 -5.97 7.86
C VAL A 68 8.65 -6.48 8.60
N LEU A 69 7.79 -5.58 9.07
CA LEU A 69 6.59 -5.93 9.83
C LEU A 69 5.62 -6.80 9.02
N ALA A 70 5.44 -6.52 7.73
CA ALA A 70 4.60 -7.31 6.85
C ALA A 70 5.12 -8.74 6.71
N ARG A 71 6.42 -8.92 6.49
CA ARG A 71 7.05 -10.24 6.36
C ARG A 71 6.98 -11.04 7.65
N THR A 72 7.29 -10.41 8.79
CA THR A 72 7.13 -11.04 10.11
C THR A 72 5.66 -11.36 10.41
N ALA A 73 4.70 -10.54 9.99
CA ALA A 73 3.29 -10.85 10.16
C ALA A 73 2.87 -12.08 9.36
N VAL A 74 3.36 -12.23 8.11
CA VAL A 74 3.12 -13.44 7.30
C VAL A 74 3.78 -14.65 7.95
N GLU A 75 5.02 -14.55 8.41
CA GLU A 75 5.70 -15.64 9.11
C GLU A 75 4.93 -16.08 10.37
N ASN A 76 4.55 -15.12 11.23
CA ASN A 76 3.79 -15.41 12.44
C ASN A 76 2.39 -15.96 12.14
N SER A 77 1.78 -15.61 10.99
CA SER A 77 0.47 -16.15 10.59
C SER A 77 0.48 -17.65 10.31
N LEU A 78 1.66 -18.25 10.11
CA LEU A 78 1.81 -19.69 9.91
C LEU A 78 1.76 -20.47 11.24
N SER A 79 2.08 -19.84 12.37
CA SER A 79 2.11 -20.48 13.69
C SER A 79 1.04 -19.97 14.66
N ASP A 80 0.71 -18.68 14.57
CA ASP A 80 -0.17 -17.99 15.51
C ASP A 80 -1.56 -17.76 14.91
N LYS A 81 -2.55 -17.52 15.79
CA LYS A 81 -3.86 -17.04 15.35
C LYS A 81 -3.71 -15.64 14.71
N LEU A 82 -4.39 -15.39 13.60
CA LEU A 82 -4.37 -14.10 12.90
C LEU A 82 -4.68 -12.91 13.82
N ASP A 83 -5.59 -13.11 14.78
CA ASP A 83 -5.91 -12.07 15.76
C ASP A 83 -4.70 -11.68 16.64
N SER A 84 -3.93 -12.68 17.09
CA SER A 84 -2.68 -12.47 17.83
C SER A 84 -1.67 -11.69 16.98
N VAL A 85 -1.52 -12.03 15.70
CA VAL A 85 -0.61 -11.32 14.78
C VAL A 85 -1.00 -9.85 14.65
N ARG A 86 -2.29 -9.53 14.48
CA ARG A 86 -2.77 -8.14 14.43
C ARG A 86 -2.51 -7.40 15.73
N GLN A 87 -2.74 -8.03 16.87
CA GLN A 87 -2.45 -7.46 18.19
C GLN A 87 -0.95 -7.21 18.38
N GLN A 88 -0.07 -8.08 17.89
CA GLN A 88 1.38 -7.89 17.93
C GLN A 88 1.82 -6.68 17.09
N LEU A 89 1.27 -6.51 15.89
CA LEU A 89 1.52 -5.35 15.03
C LEU A 89 1.08 -4.04 15.72
N GLN A 90 -0.12 -4.04 16.29
CA GLN A 90 -0.64 -2.92 17.07
C GLN A 90 0.26 -2.59 18.27
N LEU A 91 0.67 -3.61 19.02
CA LEU A 91 1.50 -3.44 20.20
C LEU A 91 2.87 -2.84 19.85
N LYS A 92 3.48 -3.25 18.74
CA LYS A 92 4.73 -2.66 18.25
C LYS A 92 4.55 -1.17 17.94
N LEU A 93 3.48 -0.79 17.25
CA LEU A 93 3.16 0.61 16.97
C LEU A 93 2.99 1.43 18.26
N VAL A 94 2.17 0.95 19.19
CA VAL A 94 1.88 1.63 20.45
C VAL A 94 3.15 1.82 21.27
N LYS A 95 3.99 0.78 21.39
CA LYS A 95 5.28 0.87 22.08
C LYS A 95 6.19 1.92 21.45
N SER A 96 6.35 1.88 20.12
CA SER A 96 7.18 2.86 19.40
C SER A 96 6.71 4.30 19.59
N LEU A 97 5.40 4.56 19.60
CA LEU A 97 4.85 5.90 19.82
C LEU A 97 4.88 6.32 21.28
N LYS A 98 4.72 5.39 22.23
CA LYS A 98 4.81 5.65 23.67
C LYS A 98 6.23 6.07 24.06
N GLU A 99 7.25 5.38 23.55
CA GLU A 99 8.65 5.78 23.78
C GLU A 99 8.94 7.18 23.22
N TYR A 100 8.49 7.47 22.00
CA TYR A 100 8.64 8.82 21.43
C TYR A 100 7.91 9.88 22.27
N ARG A 101 6.68 9.60 22.71
CA ARG A 101 5.92 10.48 23.60
C ARG A 101 6.72 10.77 24.88
N ASN A 102 7.31 9.77 25.53
CA ASN A 102 8.06 9.95 26.77
C ASN A 102 9.26 10.90 26.61
N LEU A 103 9.90 10.92 25.44
CA LEU A 103 11.00 11.84 25.14
C LEU A 103 10.54 13.31 25.05
N TYR A 104 9.34 13.56 24.51
CA TYR A 104 8.86 14.90 24.15
C TYR A 104 7.67 15.41 24.99
N VAL A 105 7.16 14.61 25.94
CA VAL A 105 5.96 14.93 26.73
C VAL A 105 6.11 16.23 27.52
N VAL A 106 7.30 16.52 28.04
CA VAL A 106 7.58 17.74 28.81
C VAL A 106 7.58 18.99 27.92
N GLN A 107 7.99 18.84 26.65
CA GLN A 107 8.06 19.93 25.67
C GLN A 107 6.67 20.25 25.11
N HIS A 108 5.80 19.24 24.98
CA HIS A 108 4.43 19.41 24.54
C HIS A 108 3.46 19.49 25.73
N ARG A 109 3.38 20.67 26.36
CA ARG A 109 2.43 20.99 27.45
C ARG A 109 0.94 20.97 27.04
N ILE A 110 0.62 20.54 25.82
CA ILE A 110 -0.74 20.55 25.27
C ILE A 110 -1.31 19.14 25.36
N GLY A 111 -2.18 18.92 26.35
CA GLY A 111 -2.93 17.68 26.50
C GLY A 111 -3.86 17.41 25.31
N GLY A 112 -4.15 16.14 25.04
CA GLY A 112 -5.17 15.72 24.07
C GLY A 112 -4.73 15.61 22.61
N ARG A 113 -3.43 15.72 22.29
CA ARG A 113 -2.89 15.44 20.94
C ARG A 113 -2.00 14.20 20.96
N LEU A 114 -2.04 13.41 19.87
CA LEU A 114 -1.09 12.33 19.64
C LEU A 114 0.27 12.94 19.29
N ILE A 115 1.30 12.58 20.06
CA ILE A 115 2.69 12.98 19.82
C ILE A 115 3.34 11.84 19.04
N TYR A 116 3.87 12.14 17.85
CA TYR A 116 4.49 11.15 16.96
C TYR A 116 5.63 11.81 16.16
N PRO A 117 6.63 11.03 15.73
CA PRO A 117 7.72 11.55 14.90
C PRO A 117 7.25 11.75 13.46
N GLU A 118 7.71 12.84 12.83
CA GLU A 118 7.33 13.20 11.46
C GLU A 118 7.64 12.09 10.44
N SER A 119 8.80 11.45 10.59
CA SER A 119 9.26 10.32 9.76
C SER A 119 8.31 9.13 9.77
N LEU A 120 7.55 8.91 10.85
CA LEU A 120 6.62 7.80 11.03
C LEU A 120 5.15 8.23 10.91
N ARG A 121 4.85 9.40 10.35
CA ARG A 121 3.46 9.90 10.25
C ARG A 121 2.50 8.93 9.55
N TYR A 122 2.99 8.17 8.57
CA TYR A 122 2.20 7.20 7.81
C TYR A 122 2.25 5.78 8.39
N LEU A 123 3.12 5.52 9.38
CA LEU A 123 3.25 4.20 9.98
C LEU A 123 1.93 3.67 10.58
N PRO A 124 1.12 4.48 11.31
CA PRO A 124 -0.17 4.00 11.81
C PRO A 124 -1.14 3.57 10.70
N LEU A 125 -1.13 4.29 9.56
CA LEU A 125 -1.98 4.01 8.41
C LEU A 125 -1.57 2.70 7.75
N TYR A 126 -0.27 2.51 7.49
CA TYR A 126 0.24 1.27 6.89
C TYR A 126 0.03 0.05 7.79
N ILE A 127 0.14 0.20 9.11
CA ILE A 127 -0.13 -0.91 10.04
C ILE A 127 -1.62 -1.27 10.05
N LEU A 128 -2.52 -0.29 10.00
CA LEU A 128 -3.96 -0.55 9.84
C LEU A 128 -4.25 -1.29 8.53
N ALA A 129 -3.68 -0.80 7.42
CA ALA A 129 -3.83 -1.41 6.11
C ALA A 129 -3.28 -2.85 6.09
N LEU A 130 -2.14 -3.09 6.73
CA LEU A 130 -1.58 -4.43 6.89
C LEU A 130 -2.51 -5.35 7.67
N CYS A 131 -3.11 -4.88 8.78
CA CYS A 131 -4.09 -5.64 9.56
C CYS A 131 -5.37 -5.98 8.77
N LYS A 132 -5.71 -5.17 7.75
CA LYS A 132 -6.86 -5.36 6.85
C LYS A 132 -6.50 -6.09 5.54
N SER A 133 -5.22 -6.33 5.28
CA SER A 133 -4.77 -7.00 4.06
C SER A 133 -5.26 -8.45 3.98
N LEU A 134 -5.39 -9.00 2.76
CA LEU A 134 -5.84 -10.37 2.52
C LEU A 134 -5.01 -11.43 3.28
N ALA A 135 -3.72 -11.18 3.49
CA ALA A 135 -2.83 -12.08 4.21
C ALA A 135 -3.19 -12.19 5.70
N VAL A 136 -3.46 -11.06 6.36
CA VAL A 136 -3.55 -10.97 7.83
C VAL A 136 -4.98 -10.76 8.33
N ARG A 137 -5.91 -10.27 7.49
CA ARG A 137 -7.30 -10.05 7.90
C ARG A 137 -7.95 -11.35 8.36
N GLY A 138 -8.61 -11.28 9.50
CA GLY A 138 -9.35 -12.38 10.11
C GLY A 138 -10.84 -12.06 10.15
N GLY A 139 -11.65 -13.09 9.87
CA GLY A 139 -13.11 -13.07 9.85
C GLY A 139 -13.62 -14.45 9.40
N TYR A 140 -14.84 -14.82 9.80
CA TYR A 140 -15.42 -16.09 9.37
C TYR A 140 -15.73 -16.05 7.86
N ALA A 141 -15.24 -17.04 7.11
CA ALA A 141 -15.45 -17.18 5.65
C ALA A 141 -15.06 -15.95 4.81
N ASP A 142 -14.05 -15.19 5.25
CA ASP A 142 -13.77 -13.86 4.73
C ASP A 142 -12.88 -13.83 3.48
N VAL A 143 -11.91 -14.75 3.38
CA VAL A 143 -10.95 -14.86 2.27
C VAL A 143 -10.67 -16.32 2.00
N SER A 144 -10.58 -16.72 0.72
CA SER A 144 -10.20 -18.09 0.36
C SER A 144 -8.76 -18.40 0.77
N LEU A 145 -8.44 -19.69 0.98
CA LEU A 145 -7.10 -20.10 1.38
C LEU A 145 -6.06 -19.71 0.31
N ASP A 146 -6.38 -19.93 -0.96
CA ASP A 146 -5.47 -19.66 -2.08
C ASP A 146 -5.16 -18.17 -2.22
N GLU A 147 -6.17 -17.30 -2.09
CA GLU A 147 -5.97 -15.84 -2.11
C GLU A 147 -5.10 -15.37 -0.96
N ARG A 148 -5.31 -15.93 0.24
CA ARG A 148 -4.50 -15.61 1.42
C ARG A 148 -3.05 -16.03 1.22
N CYS A 149 -2.82 -17.25 0.75
CA CYS A 149 -1.48 -17.76 0.45
C CYS A 149 -0.80 -16.92 -0.64
N ALA A 150 -1.52 -16.54 -1.70
CA ALA A 150 -1.01 -15.69 -2.77
C ALA A 150 -0.64 -14.27 -2.28
N ALA A 151 -1.48 -13.67 -1.44
CA ALA A 151 -1.20 -12.38 -0.83
C ALA A 151 0.01 -12.43 0.11
N GLY A 152 0.08 -13.45 0.98
CA GLY A 152 1.22 -13.68 1.86
C GLY A 152 2.52 -13.90 1.10
N PHE A 153 2.49 -14.73 0.05
CA PHE A 153 3.63 -14.94 -0.83
C PHE A 153 4.08 -13.64 -1.51
N SER A 154 3.15 -12.85 -2.02
CA SER A 154 3.44 -11.54 -2.63
C SER A 154 4.14 -10.61 -1.63
N MET A 155 3.65 -10.54 -0.39
CA MET A 155 4.30 -9.75 0.67
C MET A 155 5.73 -10.21 0.98
N MET A 156 6.02 -11.50 0.82
CA MET A 156 7.35 -12.08 1.06
C MET A 156 8.33 -11.88 -0.09
N ILE A 157 7.89 -11.49 -1.30
CA ILE A 157 8.80 -11.32 -2.45
C ILE A 157 8.90 -9.89 -2.94
N LEU A 158 7.88 -9.05 -2.72
CA LEU A 158 7.84 -7.71 -3.30
C LEU A 158 8.93 -6.78 -2.71
N PRO A 159 9.59 -5.97 -3.55
CA PRO A 159 10.40 -4.83 -3.11
C PRO A 159 9.62 -3.85 -2.25
N ALA A 160 10.30 -3.17 -1.31
CA ALA A 160 9.64 -2.29 -0.33
C ALA A 160 8.66 -1.29 -0.97
N ARG A 161 9.06 -0.61 -2.06
CA ARG A 161 8.19 0.33 -2.78
C ARG A 161 6.90 -0.33 -3.30
N ARG A 162 7.01 -1.51 -3.93
CA ARG A 162 5.84 -2.24 -4.46
C ARG A 162 4.99 -2.83 -3.35
N LEU A 163 5.62 -3.31 -2.28
CA LEU A 163 4.92 -3.82 -1.09
C LEU A 163 4.08 -2.72 -0.42
N LEU A 164 4.59 -1.49 -0.31
CA LEU A 164 3.80 -0.38 0.21
C LEU A 164 2.56 -0.09 -0.64
N ASN A 165 2.69 -0.12 -1.97
CA ASN A 165 1.55 0.04 -2.88
C ASN A 165 0.58 -1.15 -2.81
N PHE A 166 1.10 -2.37 -2.61
CA PHE A 166 0.27 -3.55 -2.42
C PHE A 166 -0.54 -3.52 -1.11
N ILE A 167 0.03 -2.97 -0.03
CA ILE A 167 -0.65 -2.82 1.26
C ILE A 167 -1.64 -1.65 1.25
N TYR A 168 -1.25 -0.53 0.64
CA TYR A 168 -2.09 0.67 0.49
C TYR A 168 -2.07 1.10 -0.98
N PRO A 169 -3.03 0.60 -1.79
CA PRO A 169 -3.14 0.93 -3.22
C PRO A 169 -3.34 2.42 -3.49
N SER A 170 -3.07 2.84 -4.73
CA SER A 170 -3.27 4.23 -5.13
C SER A 170 -4.64 4.41 -5.80
N LEU A 171 -5.50 5.26 -5.25
CA LEU A 171 -6.79 5.63 -5.85
C LEU A 171 -6.69 6.99 -6.56
N TYR A 172 -7.20 7.09 -7.78
CA TYR A 172 -7.25 8.31 -8.57
C TYR A 172 -8.65 8.55 -9.09
N ARG A 173 -9.11 9.81 -9.06
CA ARG A 173 -10.31 10.25 -9.79
C ARG A 173 -9.88 10.68 -11.19
N LEU A 174 -10.53 10.14 -12.21
CA LEU A 174 -10.10 10.31 -13.60
C LEU A 174 -10.99 11.26 -14.40
N ASP A 175 -12.29 11.41 -14.07
CA ASP A 175 -13.23 12.21 -14.87
C ASP A 175 -12.72 13.64 -15.14
N GLU A 176 -12.12 14.29 -14.15
CA GLU A 176 -11.50 15.62 -14.31
C GLU A 176 -10.22 15.56 -15.16
N VAL A 177 -9.38 14.54 -14.96
CA VAL A 177 -8.08 14.37 -15.62
C VAL A 177 -8.24 14.09 -17.11
N LEU A 178 -9.31 13.38 -17.51
CA LEU A 178 -9.56 13.03 -18.91
C LEU A 178 -9.90 14.24 -19.79
N THR A 179 -10.23 15.38 -19.20
CA THR A 179 -10.53 16.62 -19.93
C THR A 179 -9.30 17.51 -20.16
N VAL A 180 -8.18 17.17 -19.53
CA VAL A 180 -6.93 17.94 -19.62
C VAL A 180 -6.12 17.51 -20.85
N GLU A 181 -5.28 18.41 -21.37
CA GLU A 181 -4.32 18.09 -22.42
C GLU A 181 -3.37 16.93 -22.01
N PRO A 182 -2.98 16.04 -22.95
CA PRO A 182 -2.20 14.84 -22.65
C PRO A 182 -0.92 15.09 -21.85
N ASP A 183 -0.21 16.17 -22.13
CA ASP A 183 1.08 16.51 -21.52
C ASP A 183 0.96 16.90 -20.03
N MET A 184 -0.24 17.28 -19.59
CA MET A 184 -0.53 17.74 -18.23
C MET A 184 -1.14 16.65 -17.34
N ILE A 185 -1.42 15.47 -17.91
CA ILE A 185 -2.06 14.35 -17.21
C ILE A 185 -1.28 13.93 -15.96
N ASP A 186 0.05 13.79 -16.08
CA ASP A 186 0.88 13.28 -14.98
C ASP A 186 0.83 14.21 -13.75
N GLY A 187 0.80 15.52 -13.97
CA GLY A 187 0.66 16.53 -12.92
C GLY A 187 -0.76 16.69 -12.38
N ALA A 188 -1.78 16.28 -13.15
CA ALA A 188 -3.18 16.32 -12.72
C ALA A 188 -3.57 15.12 -11.84
N LEU A 189 -2.85 14.00 -11.93
CA LEU A 189 -3.13 12.80 -11.13
C LEU A 189 -2.83 13.03 -9.64
N LYS A 190 -3.88 13.09 -8.83
CA LYS A 190 -3.79 13.18 -7.36
C LYS A 190 -4.27 11.90 -6.71
N ARG A 191 -3.47 11.37 -5.78
CA ARG A 191 -3.86 10.22 -4.96
C ARG A 191 -4.94 10.64 -3.97
N LEU A 192 -6.01 9.87 -3.93
CA LEU A 192 -7.10 10.03 -2.98
C LEU A 192 -6.94 9.06 -1.80
N PRO A 193 -7.40 9.44 -0.60
CA PRO A 193 -7.55 8.52 0.52
C PRO A 193 -8.43 7.32 0.17
N LEU A 194 -8.15 6.17 0.80
CA LEU A 194 -8.85 4.91 0.56
C LEU A 194 -10.10 4.80 1.44
N THR A 195 -11.06 5.69 1.19
CA THR A 195 -12.37 5.76 1.87
C THR A 195 -13.52 5.93 0.87
N LEU A 196 -14.68 5.36 1.20
CA LEU A 196 -15.96 5.51 0.54
C LEU A 196 -16.37 6.98 0.40
N GLN A 197 -15.96 7.86 1.33
CA GLN A 197 -16.29 9.28 1.27
C GLN A 197 -15.67 9.97 0.05
N CYS A 198 -14.60 9.41 -0.52
CA CYS A 198 -13.98 9.92 -1.74
C CYS A 198 -14.65 9.42 -3.03
N LEU A 199 -15.58 8.47 -2.95
CA LEU A 199 -16.25 7.89 -4.12
C LEU A 199 -17.58 8.56 -4.39
N ASP A 200 -17.60 9.42 -5.41
CA ASP A 200 -18.83 10.01 -5.94
C ASP A 200 -19.57 9.02 -6.86
N THR A 201 -20.89 8.93 -6.70
CA THR A 201 -21.79 8.16 -7.58
C THR A 201 -21.74 8.58 -9.06
N ALA A 202 -21.30 9.80 -9.37
CA ALA A 202 -21.13 10.31 -10.72
C ALA A 202 -19.68 10.28 -11.22
N GLY A 203 -18.73 9.79 -10.41
CA GLY A 203 -17.30 9.82 -10.75
C GLY A 203 -16.78 8.57 -11.44
N LEU A 204 -15.57 8.71 -12.01
CA LEU A 204 -14.78 7.64 -12.60
C LEU A 204 -13.48 7.51 -11.82
N TYR A 205 -13.20 6.31 -11.31
CA TYR A 205 -12.05 6.08 -10.45
C TYR A 205 -11.16 4.95 -10.96
N LEU A 206 -9.86 5.07 -10.68
CA LEU A 206 -8.85 4.08 -10.97
C LEU A 206 -8.10 3.72 -9.69
N LEU A 207 -8.17 2.46 -9.30
CA LEU A 207 -7.37 1.89 -8.22
C LEU A 207 -6.20 1.10 -8.81
N ASP A 208 -4.99 1.44 -8.41
CA ASP A 208 -3.74 0.80 -8.79
C ASP A 208 -3.13 0.08 -7.58
N ASP A 209 -3.26 -1.24 -7.54
CA ASP A 209 -2.68 -2.13 -6.52
C ASP A 209 -1.24 -2.61 -6.87
N GLY A 210 -0.72 -2.17 -8.02
CA GLY A 210 0.58 -2.57 -8.56
C GLY A 210 0.57 -3.85 -9.38
N PHE A 211 -0.53 -4.61 -9.43
CA PHE A 211 -0.72 -5.82 -10.24
C PHE A 211 -1.85 -5.69 -11.26
N THR A 212 -2.89 -4.93 -10.93
CA THR A 212 -4.09 -4.71 -11.73
C THR A 212 -4.53 -3.25 -11.63
N PHE A 213 -5.20 -2.79 -12.68
CA PHE A 213 -5.86 -1.51 -12.70
C PHE A 213 -7.35 -1.74 -12.56
N LEU A 214 -7.94 -1.40 -11.42
CA LEU A 214 -9.38 -1.51 -11.25
C LEU A 214 -10.03 -0.18 -11.60
N VAL A 215 -10.82 -0.19 -12.66
CA VAL A 215 -11.61 0.93 -13.14
C VAL A 215 -13.00 0.81 -12.53
N TRP A 216 -13.36 1.74 -11.64
CA TRP A 216 -14.67 1.78 -11.02
C TRP A 216 -15.52 2.88 -11.64
N LEU A 217 -16.73 2.50 -12.04
CA LEU A 217 -17.72 3.36 -12.67
C LEU A 217 -18.85 3.66 -11.70
N GLY A 218 -19.02 4.94 -11.34
CA GLY A 218 -20.15 5.39 -10.55
C GLY A 218 -21.49 5.07 -11.22
N ARG A 219 -22.54 4.79 -10.42
CA ARG A 219 -23.85 4.41 -10.97
C ARG A 219 -24.51 5.51 -11.82
N MET A 220 -24.21 6.77 -11.53
CA MET A 220 -24.70 7.98 -12.20
C MET A 220 -23.66 8.60 -13.13
N LEU A 221 -22.58 7.87 -13.47
CA LEU A 221 -21.59 8.33 -14.43
C LEU A 221 -22.25 8.60 -15.79
N GLN A 222 -21.86 9.70 -16.44
CA GLN A 222 -22.40 10.11 -17.72
C GLN A 222 -22.28 8.98 -18.76
N PRO A 223 -23.38 8.58 -19.44
CA PRO A 223 -23.35 7.48 -20.40
C PRO A 223 -22.38 7.71 -21.56
N GLU A 224 -22.22 8.96 -21.99
CA GLU A 224 -21.31 9.36 -23.06
C GLU A 224 -19.86 9.06 -22.70
N LEU A 225 -19.37 9.58 -21.56
CA LEU A 225 -18.01 9.33 -21.08
C LEU A 225 -17.72 7.84 -20.89
N MET A 226 -18.71 7.10 -20.38
CA MET A 226 -18.59 5.66 -20.20
C MET A 226 -18.48 4.91 -21.53
N ASN A 227 -19.32 5.24 -22.51
CA ASN A 227 -19.26 4.64 -23.85
C ASN A 227 -17.95 4.99 -24.57
N ASP A 228 -17.46 6.22 -24.38
CA ASP A 228 -16.18 6.68 -24.94
C ASP A 228 -15.00 5.84 -24.43
N ILE A 229 -14.97 5.51 -23.14
CA ILE A 229 -13.88 4.73 -22.52
C ILE A 229 -14.03 3.22 -22.80
N LEU A 230 -15.26 2.69 -22.73
CA LEU A 230 -15.50 1.26 -22.91
C LEU A 230 -15.54 0.84 -24.39
N GLY A 231 -15.80 1.78 -25.31
CA GLY A 231 -15.98 1.52 -26.74
C GLY A 231 -17.28 0.77 -27.09
N VAL A 232 -18.14 0.50 -26.10
CA VAL A 232 -19.40 -0.23 -26.24
C VAL A 232 -20.49 0.42 -25.41
N SER A 233 -21.73 0.41 -25.92
CA SER A 233 -22.90 0.78 -25.13
C SER A 233 -23.17 -0.31 -24.09
N LEU A 234 -23.29 0.06 -22.82
CA LEU A 234 -23.61 -0.88 -21.74
C LEU A 234 -24.93 -1.63 -21.94
N SER A 235 -25.89 -1.02 -22.63
CA SER A 235 -27.16 -1.68 -22.97
C SER A 235 -26.96 -2.97 -23.78
N ASN A 236 -25.84 -3.09 -24.49
CA ASN A 236 -25.53 -4.19 -25.38
C ASN A 236 -24.57 -5.21 -24.74
N PHE A 237 -24.02 -4.93 -23.55
CA PHE A 237 -22.98 -5.74 -22.93
C PHE A 237 -23.30 -6.03 -21.45
N PRO A 238 -23.84 -7.24 -21.15
CA PRO A 238 -24.27 -7.57 -19.80
C PRO A 238 -23.12 -7.92 -18.83
N ASP A 239 -21.90 -8.17 -19.34
CA ASP A 239 -20.78 -8.68 -18.54
C ASP A 239 -19.54 -7.79 -18.64
N LEU A 240 -19.37 -6.90 -17.64
CA LEU A 240 -18.23 -5.99 -17.54
C LEU A 240 -16.89 -6.71 -17.32
N SER A 241 -16.89 -7.97 -16.86
CA SER A 241 -15.66 -8.73 -16.60
C SER A 241 -14.88 -9.08 -17.85
N LYS A 242 -15.56 -9.12 -19.01
CA LYS A 242 -14.99 -9.50 -20.31
C LYS A 242 -14.55 -8.31 -21.16
N ILE A 243 -14.78 -7.09 -20.68
CA ILE A 243 -14.41 -5.88 -21.42
C ILE A 243 -12.90 -5.77 -21.49
N GLN A 244 -12.39 -5.65 -22.71
CA GLN A 244 -11.00 -5.28 -22.98
C GLN A 244 -10.95 -3.81 -23.34
N LEU A 245 -10.41 -2.99 -22.42
CA LEU A 245 -10.20 -1.57 -22.69
C LEU A 245 -9.14 -1.40 -23.78
N ARG A 246 -9.52 -0.66 -24.82
CA ARG A 246 -8.67 -0.32 -25.96
C ARG A 246 -8.85 1.16 -26.25
N GLU A 247 -7.85 1.74 -26.91
CA GLU A 247 -7.96 3.11 -27.39
C GLU A 247 -9.05 3.18 -28.48
N CYS A 248 -10.03 4.05 -28.24
CA CYS A 248 -11.10 4.38 -29.18
C CYS A 248 -10.83 5.74 -29.83
N ASP A 249 -11.51 6.03 -30.94
CA ASP A 249 -11.36 7.30 -31.69
C ASP A 249 -12.12 8.45 -30.99
N ASN A 250 -11.72 8.76 -29.76
CA ASN A 250 -12.22 9.90 -28.98
C ASN A 250 -11.15 10.38 -27.97
N ASN A 251 -11.27 11.63 -27.52
CA ASN A 251 -10.29 12.24 -26.62
C ASN A 251 -10.24 11.58 -25.24
N HIS A 252 -11.40 11.23 -24.66
CA HIS A 252 -11.49 10.62 -23.34
C HIS A 252 -10.74 9.27 -23.29
N SER A 253 -10.91 8.41 -24.29
CA SER A 253 -10.24 7.12 -24.40
C SER A 253 -8.74 7.27 -24.62
N ARG A 254 -8.30 8.20 -25.49
CA ARG A 254 -6.87 8.50 -25.68
C ARG A 254 -6.21 8.96 -24.39
N ASN A 255 -6.83 9.89 -23.67
CA ASN A 255 -6.35 10.39 -22.39
C ASN A 255 -6.36 9.29 -21.31
N PHE A 256 -7.40 8.45 -21.30
CA PHE A 256 -7.49 7.32 -20.38
C PHE A 256 -6.35 6.31 -20.61
N MET A 257 -6.10 5.95 -21.87
CA MET A 257 -4.99 5.07 -22.23
C MET A 257 -3.63 5.74 -21.98
N ALA A 258 -3.52 7.06 -22.08
CA ALA A 258 -2.32 7.80 -21.68
C ALA A 258 -2.09 7.73 -20.16
N VAL A 259 -3.12 7.89 -19.33
CA VAL A 259 -3.04 7.69 -17.87
C VAL A 259 -2.52 6.30 -17.54
N LEU A 260 -3.10 5.25 -18.14
CA LEU A 260 -2.67 3.87 -17.88
C LEU A 260 -1.22 3.62 -18.31
N ARG A 261 -0.77 4.23 -19.41
CA ARG A 261 0.62 4.16 -19.87
C ARG A 261 1.56 4.86 -18.90
N ALA A 262 1.24 6.09 -18.50
CA ALA A 262 2.04 6.85 -17.54
C ALA A 262 2.20 6.10 -16.20
N LEU A 263 1.14 5.47 -15.69
CA LEU A 263 1.22 4.66 -14.48
C LEU A 263 2.07 3.39 -14.67
N ARG A 264 1.99 2.71 -15.82
CA ARG A 264 2.83 1.56 -16.16
C ARG A 264 4.31 1.91 -16.27
N GLU A 265 4.63 3.09 -16.79
CA GLU A 265 6.01 3.56 -16.89
C GLU A 265 6.65 3.81 -15.51
N ARG A 266 5.83 4.12 -14.49
CA ARG A 266 6.29 4.26 -13.10
C ARG A 266 6.68 2.93 -12.45
N ASP A 267 6.10 1.80 -12.91
CA ASP A 267 6.37 0.44 -12.44
C ASP A 267 6.34 -0.57 -13.59
N SER A 268 7.49 -0.80 -14.21
CA SER A 268 7.67 -1.73 -15.33
C SER A 268 7.77 -3.20 -14.91
N SER A 269 7.63 -3.52 -13.62
CA SER A 269 7.83 -4.89 -13.12
C SER A 269 6.73 -5.87 -13.54
N CYS A 270 5.52 -5.39 -13.86
CA CYS A 270 4.47 -6.22 -14.44
C CYS A 270 3.52 -5.41 -15.33
N TYR A 271 2.80 -6.10 -16.22
CA TYR A 271 1.73 -5.49 -17.00
C TYR A 271 0.41 -5.52 -16.22
N GLN A 272 -0.02 -4.37 -15.71
CA GLN A 272 -1.27 -4.26 -14.94
C GLN A 272 -2.48 -4.34 -15.87
N LEU A 273 -3.24 -5.42 -15.77
CA LEU A 273 -4.45 -5.63 -16.58
C LEU A 273 -5.60 -4.76 -16.05
N PRO A 274 -6.25 -3.94 -16.90
CA PRO A 274 -7.45 -3.20 -16.49
C PRO A 274 -8.64 -4.12 -16.29
N ARG A 275 -9.36 -3.93 -15.19
CA ARG A 275 -10.62 -4.62 -14.85
C ARG A 275 -11.68 -3.57 -14.58
N VAL A 276 -12.86 -3.75 -15.16
CA VAL A 276 -13.97 -2.81 -14.99
C VAL A 276 -14.98 -3.38 -14.00
N VAL A 277 -15.46 -2.52 -13.11
CA VAL A 277 -16.54 -2.77 -12.16
C VAL A 277 -17.46 -1.56 -12.12
N ARG A 278 -18.77 -1.79 -12.07
CA ARG A 278 -19.76 -0.73 -11.87
C ARG A 278 -20.29 -0.74 -10.43
N GLN A 279 -20.61 0.44 -9.92
CA GLN A 279 -21.26 0.59 -8.63
C GLN A 279 -22.58 -0.21 -8.57
N GLY A 280 -22.73 -1.04 -7.54
CA GLY A 280 -23.87 -1.96 -7.35
C GLY A 280 -23.64 -3.37 -7.89
N GLU A 281 -22.53 -3.65 -8.58
CA GLU A 281 -22.20 -4.98 -9.12
C GLU A 281 -21.66 -5.91 -8.04
N GLN A 282 -22.54 -6.42 -7.18
CA GLN A 282 -22.16 -7.37 -6.12
C GLN A 282 -22.09 -8.82 -6.65
N PRO A 283 -21.15 -9.65 -6.17
CA PRO A 283 -20.16 -9.38 -5.12
C PRO A 283 -18.84 -8.76 -5.61
N ARG A 284 -18.70 -8.49 -6.93
CA ARG A 284 -17.43 -8.04 -7.55
C ARG A 284 -16.95 -6.70 -7.01
N GLU A 285 -17.85 -5.74 -6.83
CA GLU A 285 -17.54 -4.44 -6.23
C GLU A 285 -17.02 -4.59 -4.80
N GLY A 286 -17.68 -5.42 -3.99
CA GLY A 286 -17.24 -5.71 -2.62
C GLY A 286 -15.83 -6.29 -2.56
N PHE A 287 -15.56 -7.31 -3.40
CA PHE A 287 -14.28 -8.01 -3.41
C PHE A 287 -13.14 -7.17 -4.02
N LEU A 288 -13.39 -6.49 -5.15
CA LEU A 288 -12.34 -5.81 -5.90
C LEU A 288 -12.07 -4.39 -5.40
N LEU A 289 -13.10 -3.61 -5.03
CA LEU A 289 -12.92 -2.22 -4.61
C LEU A 289 -13.08 -2.04 -3.11
N LEU A 290 -14.24 -2.39 -2.56
CA LEU A 290 -14.59 -2.00 -1.18
C LEU A 290 -13.65 -2.63 -0.15
N SER A 291 -13.13 -3.83 -0.43
CA SER A 291 -12.13 -4.50 0.40
C SER A 291 -10.80 -3.74 0.51
N ASN A 292 -10.49 -2.87 -0.47
CA ASN A 292 -9.28 -2.06 -0.53
C ASN A 292 -9.47 -0.67 0.10
N LEU A 293 -10.68 -0.29 0.51
CA LEU A 293 -10.96 0.99 1.19
C LEU A 293 -10.58 0.89 2.68
N VAL A 294 -9.28 0.75 2.94
CA VAL A 294 -8.72 0.40 4.26
C VAL A 294 -8.97 1.44 5.35
N GLU A 295 -9.37 2.66 5.02
CA GLU A 295 -9.66 3.70 6.02
C GLU A 295 -11.07 3.56 6.60
N ASP A 296 -11.96 2.86 5.91
CA ASP A 296 -13.33 2.66 6.36
C ASP A 296 -13.46 1.50 7.35
N GLN A 297 -14.57 1.49 8.07
CA GLN A 297 -14.94 0.37 8.91
C GLN A 297 -15.31 -0.83 8.04
N MET A 298 -14.63 -1.96 8.23
CA MET A 298 -15.00 -3.25 7.63
C MET A 298 -15.41 -4.22 8.74
N ALA A 299 -16.13 -5.29 8.41
CA ALA A 299 -16.66 -6.24 9.39
C ALA A 299 -15.60 -6.65 10.45
N GLY A 300 -15.83 -6.25 11.70
CA GLY A 300 -14.94 -6.57 12.84
C GLY A 300 -13.64 -5.74 12.94
N THR A 301 -13.46 -4.69 12.13
CA THR A 301 -12.27 -3.81 12.18
C THR A 301 -12.67 -2.34 12.25
N SER A 302 -11.85 -1.52 12.92
CA SER A 302 -12.10 -0.09 13.13
C SER A 302 -11.85 0.74 11.87
N SER A 303 -12.52 1.90 11.77
CA SER A 303 -12.14 2.96 10.82
C SER A 303 -10.75 3.53 11.18
N TYR A 304 -10.11 4.25 10.27
CA TYR A 304 -8.82 4.90 10.54
C TYR A 304 -8.92 5.90 11.69
N MET A 305 -10.02 6.66 11.78
CA MET A 305 -10.22 7.63 12.86
C MET A 305 -10.35 6.93 14.23
N ASP A 306 -11.17 5.88 14.31
CA ASP A 306 -11.33 5.08 15.53
C ASP A 306 -10.02 4.39 15.93
N TRP A 307 -9.27 3.90 14.94
CA TRP A 307 -7.96 3.28 15.13
C TRP A 307 -6.96 4.27 15.75
N ILE A 308 -6.85 5.48 15.20
CA ILE A 308 -5.95 6.51 15.75
C ILE A 308 -6.35 6.89 17.17
N LEU A 309 -7.65 7.01 17.47
CA LEU A 309 -8.14 7.26 18.82
C LEU A 309 -7.79 6.11 19.78
N GLN A 310 -7.91 4.86 19.34
CA GLN A 310 -7.51 3.68 20.11
C GLN A 310 -6.01 3.68 20.39
N ILE A 311 -5.17 3.91 19.38
CA ILE A 311 -3.72 4.03 19.53
C ILE A 311 -3.39 5.15 20.51
N HIS A 312 -4.03 6.31 20.38
CA HIS A 312 -3.83 7.44 21.28
C HIS A 312 -4.11 7.07 22.74
N ARG A 313 -5.24 6.42 23.04
CA ARG A 313 -5.58 5.95 24.40
C ARG A 313 -4.54 4.97 24.94
N GLN A 314 -4.09 4.02 24.11
CA GLN A 314 -3.09 3.02 24.52
C GLN A 314 -1.69 3.61 24.75
N THR A 315 -1.32 4.68 24.03
CA THR A 315 -0.07 5.40 24.30
C THR A 315 -0.11 6.21 25.61
N GLN A 316 -1.30 6.52 26.12
CA GLN A 316 -1.48 7.23 27.39
C GLN A 316 -1.58 6.29 28.59
N SER A 317 -2.08 5.06 28.41
CA SER A 317 -2.17 4.09 29.49
C SER A 317 -0.78 3.68 29.99
N SER A 318 -0.62 3.75 31.32
CA SER A 318 0.60 3.43 32.07
C SER A 318 1.18 2.06 31.73
#